data_AF-A0A2E5EQ85-F1
#
_entry.id   AF-A0A2E5EQ85-F1
#
_cell.length_a   1.000
_cell.length_b   1.000
_cell.length_c   1.000
_cell.angle_alpha   90.00
_cell.angle_beta   90.00
_cell.angle_gamma   90.00
#
_symmetry.space_group_name_H-M   'P 1'
#
loop_
_entity.id
_entity.type
_entity.pdbx_description
1 polymer ?
#
loop_
_entity_poly.entity_id
_entity_poly.type
_entity_poly.pdbx_seq_one_letter_code
_entity_poly.pdbx_strand_id
1 'polypeptide(L)'
;MLTKRLGIAAMLLVWLAGQLDLSAVRYNHRATRLGHPATCFAPPLRSAEDLRDRFCDAKPKPGIASILNQAGWTGKLEDIHHAALNNEIVPHQIPVGHIMPFMSSREDGKPITLKTVIWAGKASIQAFAFRFVSSTGASRVSAHGGRNYKSAPFPNLPGKETAEWPLTTRALPTPGESGIVDSRRVVYFSSDQITDPIREEESAQVY
;
A
#
# COMPACT_ATOMS: atom_id res chain seq x y z
N MET A 1 -25.50 -52.89 -42.92
CA MET A 1 -26.47 -53.33 -41.88
C MET A 1 -26.01 -52.70 -40.56
N LEU A 2 -26.49 -51.52 -40.20
CA LEU A 2 -27.71 -51.24 -39.41
C LEU A 2 -27.71 -51.84 -37.98
N THR A 3 -27.50 -50.93 -37.01
CA THR A 3 -28.20 -50.76 -35.71
C THR A 3 -27.94 -51.77 -34.58
N LYS A 4 -27.76 -51.39 -33.29
CA LYS A 4 -28.54 -50.51 -32.38
C LYS A 4 -27.63 -50.07 -31.18
N ARG A 5 -27.52 -48.77 -30.84
CA ARG A 5 -28.22 -48.00 -29.77
C ARG A 5 -28.02 -48.45 -28.30
N LEU A 6 -27.29 -47.59 -27.56
CA LEU A 6 -27.61 -46.89 -26.29
C LEU A 6 -27.98 -47.64 -24.98
N GLY A 7 -27.30 -47.24 -23.89
CA GLY A 7 -27.69 -47.40 -22.48
C GLY A 7 -26.50 -47.14 -21.53
N ILE A 8 -26.17 -45.88 -21.19
CA ILE A 8 -26.54 -45.14 -19.96
C ILE A 8 -26.01 -45.76 -18.63
N ALA A 9 -25.18 -44.93 -17.96
CA ALA A 9 -24.95 -44.81 -16.52
C ALA A 9 -24.18 -45.91 -15.75
N ALA A 10 -22.90 -45.64 -15.48
CA ALA A 10 -22.29 -45.89 -14.17
C ALA A 10 -21.34 -44.74 -13.84
N MET A 11 -21.88 -43.79 -13.09
CA MET A 11 -21.23 -42.66 -12.43
C MET A 11 -20.54 -43.17 -11.16
N LEU A 12 -19.23 -42.97 -10.98
CA LEU A 12 -18.65 -42.81 -9.64
C LEU A 12 -17.21 -42.26 -9.68
N LEU A 13 -17.09 -41.02 -9.21
CA LEU A 13 -15.93 -40.41 -8.55
C LEU A 13 -14.55 -40.56 -9.20
N VAL A 14 -14.22 -39.64 -10.10
CA VAL A 14 -12.84 -39.11 -10.13
C VAL A 14 -12.82 -37.88 -9.25
N TRP A 15 -12.16 -38.08 -8.12
CA TRP A 15 -11.87 -37.14 -7.07
C TRP A 15 -11.44 -35.78 -7.61
N LEU A 16 -12.13 -34.76 -7.13
CA LEU A 16 -11.82 -33.36 -7.23
C LEU A 16 -10.47 -33.09 -6.54
N ALA A 17 -9.35 -33.32 -7.21
CA ALA A 17 -8.08 -32.70 -6.85
C ALA A 17 -8.05 -31.28 -7.41
N GLY A 18 -9.02 -30.46 -6.98
CA GLY A 18 -8.81 -29.03 -6.94
C GLY A 18 -7.67 -28.81 -5.96
N GLN A 19 -6.44 -28.74 -6.47
CA GLN A 19 -5.35 -28.11 -5.76
C GLN A 19 -5.75 -26.64 -5.62
N LEU A 20 -6.55 -26.38 -4.58
CA LEU A 20 -6.41 -25.15 -3.83
C LEU A 20 -4.94 -25.13 -3.43
N ASP A 21 -4.13 -24.41 -4.18
CA ASP A 21 -2.92 -23.82 -3.66
C ASP A 21 -3.37 -22.90 -2.51
N LEU A 22 -3.64 -23.50 -1.35
CA LEU A 22 -3.42 -22.83 -0.09
C LEU A 22 -1.93 -22.52 -0.09
N SER A 23 -1.57 -21.38 -0.67
CA SER A 23 -0.29 -20.74 -0.41
C SER A 23 -0.23 -20.57 1.10
N ALA A 24 0.36 -21.55 1.78
CA ALA A 24 0.71 -21.42 3.17
C ALA A 24 1.64 -20.22 3.23
N VAL A 25 1.14 -19.09 3.71
CA VAL A 25 1.96 -17.92 4.00
C VAL A 25 3.03 -18.39 4.97
N ARG A 26 4.24 -18.64 4.46
CA ARG A 26 5.36 -19.03 5.31
C ARG A 26 5.84 -17.77 6.01
N TYR A 27 5.53 -17.69 7.29
CA TYR A 27 6.13 -16.69 8.16
C TYR A 27 7.61 -17.01 8.30
N ASN A 28 8.48 -16.14 7.80
CA ASN A 28 9.92 -16.33 7.95
C ASN A 28 10.39 -15.96 9.36
N HIS A 29 9.63 -15.09 10.05
CA HIS A 29 9.97 -14.65 11.40
C HIS A 29 8.76 -14.59 12.32
N ARG A 30 9.01 -14.92 13.59
CA ARG A 30 8.03 -14.89 14.67
C ARG A 30 8.49 -13.93 15.76
N ALA A 31 7.86 -12.76 15.84
CA ALA A 31 8.16 -11.77 16.86
C ALA A 31 7.32 -12.04 18.11
N THR A 32 7.96 -12.33 19.25
CA THR A 32 7.28 -12.60 20.52
C THR A 32 7.51 -11.52 21.57
N ARG A 33 8.54 -10.69 21.37
CA ARG A 33 8.94 -9.58 22.24
C ARG A 33 9.55 -8.47 21.39
N LEU A 34 9.26 -7.21 21.75
CA LEU A 34 9.88 -6.03 21.15
C LEU A 34 10.93 -5.40 22.07
N GLY A 35 11.81 -4.59 21.50
CA GLY A 35 12.69 -3.71 22.27
C GLY A 35 13.94 -4.38 22.86
N HIS A 36 14.41 -5.50 22.32
CA HIS A 36 15.66 -6.10 22.79
C HIS A 36 16.84 -5.18 22.44
N PRO A 37 17.66 -4.71 23.40
CA PRO A 37 18.66 -3.66 23.15
C PRO A 37 19.65 -3.98 22.02
N ALA A 38 20.03 -5.25 21.87
CA ALA A 38 20.98 -5.69 20.83
C ALA A 38 20.40 -5.69 19.40
N THR A 39 19.09 -5.81 19.24
CA THR A 39 18.43 -5.99 17.93
C THR A 39 17.40 -4.91 17.61
N CYS A 40 17.18 -3.96 18.53
CA CYS A 40 16.22 -2.90 18.32
C CYS A 40 16.75 -1.88 17.32
N PHE A 41 15.93 -1.57 16.30
CA PHE A 41 16.29 -0.56 15.30
C PHE A 41 16.43 0.84 15.92
N ALA A 42 15.53 1.16 16.86
CA ALA A 42 15.42 2.44 17.53
C ALA A 42 14.80 2.30 18.94
N PRO A 43 14.98 3.26 19.86
CA PRO A 43 14.30 3.27 21.15
C PRO A 43 12.76 3.12 21.04
N PRO A 44 12.10 2.53 22.04
CA PRO A 44 10.64 2.40 22.06
C PRO A 44 9.93 3.74 21.95
N LEU A 45 8.81 3.75 21.24
CA LEU A 45 7.95 4.94 21.10
C LEU A 45 6.98 5.03 22.29
N ARG A 46 6.79 6.24 22.81
CA ARG A 46 5.83 6.55 23.88
C ARG A 46 4.69 7.42 23.38
N SER A 47 4.92 8.18 22.31
CA SER A 47 3.96 9.11 21.76
C SER A 47 3.98 9.13 20.22
N ALA A 48 2.96 9.76 19.64
CA ALA A 48 2.94 10.09 18.21
C ALA A 48 4.10 11.00 17.80
N GLU A 49 4.51 11.92 18.69
CA GLU A 49 5.63 12.84 18.44
C GLU A 49 6.96 12.08 18.37
N ASP A 50 7.15 11.07 19.22
CA ASP A 50 8.35 10.22 19.17
C ASP A 50 8.51 9.54 17.79
N LEU A 51 7.39 9.20 17.15
CA LEU A 51 7.39 8.64 15.79
C LEU A 51 7.73 9.73 14.77
N ARG A 52 7.16 10.92 14.90
CA ARG A 52 7.48 12.06 14.02
C ARG A 52 8.97 12.38 14.07
N ASP A 53 9.51 12.58 15.27
CA ASP A 53 10.94 12.81 15.50
C ASP A 53 11.79 11.69 14.89
N ARG A 54 11.38 10.42 15.05
CA ARG A 54 12.09 9.27 14.47
C ARG A 54 12.28 9.38 12.96
N PHE A 55 11.29 9.90 12.25
CA PHE A 55 11.36 10.04 10.79
C PHE A 55 11.98 11.39 10.37
N CYS A 56 11.94 12.41 11.22
CA CYS A 56 12.48 13.74 10.92
C CYS A 56 13.97 13.89 11.29
N ASP A 57 14.45 13.16 12.29
CA ASP A 57 15.83 13.17 12.75
C ASP A 57 16.82 12.74 11.67
N ALA A 58 17.97 13.42 11.57
CA ALA A 58 19.00 13.07 10.59
C ALA A 58 19.66 11.70 10.85
N LYS A 59 19.78 11.29 12.11
CA LYS A 59 20.47 10.06 12.54
C LYS A 59 19.81 8.75 12.06
N PRO A 60 18.48 8.56 12.20
CA PRO A 60 17.80 7.34 11.73
C PRO A 60 17.55 7.29 10.22
N LYS A 61 17.57 8.41 9.49
CA LYS A 61 17.25 8.48 8.04
C LYS A 61 18.00 7.46 7.18
N PRO A 62 19.34 7.30 7.28
CA PRO A 62 20.05 6.30 6.47
C PRO A 62 19.62 4.87 6.78
N GLY A 63 19.31 4.59 8.06
CA GLY A 63 18.79 3.29 8.47
C GLY A 63 17.40 3.01 7.90
N ILE A 64 16.51 4.00 7.93
CA ILE A 64 15.15 3.90 7.37
C ILE A 64 15.24 3.63 5.86
N ALA A 65 16.07 4.37 5.14
CA ALA A 65 16.31 4.16 3.71
C ALA A 65 16.78 2.73 3.40
N SER A 66 17.75 2.23 4.18
CA SER A 66 18.25 0.87 4.04
C SER A 66 17.16 -0.19 4.26
N ILE A 67 16.35 -0.03 5.31
CA ILE A 67 15.23 -0.95 5.61
C ILE A 67 14.22 -0.99 4.47
N LEU A 68 13.82 0.18 3.96
CA LEU A 68 12.84 0.29 2.87
C LEU A 68 13.37 -0.32 1.57
N ASN A 69 14.65 -0.09 1.24
CA ASN A 69 15.28 -0.72 0.08
C ASN A 69 15.33 -2.25 0.21
N GLN A 70 15.74 -2.78 1.37
CA GLN A 70 15.74 -4.23 1.63
C GLN A 70 14.32 -4.84 1.58
N ALA A 71 13.30 -4.07 1.98
CA ALA A 71 11.90 -4.46 1.88
C ALA A 71 11.41 -4.52 0.42
N GLY A 72 12.15 -3.94 -0.54
CA GLY A 72 11.74 -3.82 -1.94
C GLY A 72 10.78 -2.66 -2.19
N TRP A 73 10.76 -1.67 -1.30
CA TRP A 73 9.91 -0.48 -1.46
C TRP A 73 10.48 0.45 -2.53
N THR A 74 9.66 0.80 -3.53
CA THR A 74 10.05 1.59 -4.71
C THR A 74 9.57 3.03 -4.69
N GLY A 75 9.10 3.52 -3.53
CA GLY A 75 8.66 4.90 -3.35
C GLY A 75 9.82 5.89 -3.19
N LYS A 76 9.49 7.18 -3.17
CA LYS A 76 10.43 8.26 -2.87
C LYS A 76 10.57 8.43 -1.36
N LEU A 77 11.80 8.37 -0.87
CA LEU A 77 12.11 8.50 0.55
C LEU A 77 11.64 9.86 1.11
N GLU A 78 11.63 10.90 0.30
CA GLU A 78 11.16 12.23 0.68
C GLU A 78 9.67 12.22 1.03
N ASP A 79 8.86 11.40 0.35
CA ASP A 79 7.41 11.33 0.58
C ASP A 79 7.11 10.79 1.99
N ILE A 80 7.85 9.78 2.45
CA ILE A 80 7.65 9.21 3.80
C ILE A 80 8.09 10.19 4.90
N HIS A 81 9.19 10.92 4.69
CA HIS A 81 9.65 11.94 5.64
C HIS A 81 8.70 13.14 5.69
N HIS A 82 8.23 13.59 4.53
CA HIS A 82 7.24 14.67 4.45
C HIS A 82 5.92 14.24 5.09
N ALA A 83 5.47 13.00 4.87
CA ALA A 83 4.25 12.50 5.48
C ALA A 83 4.35 12.35 7.00
N ALA A 84 5.47 11.83 7.52
CA ALA A 84 5.66 11.74 8.97
C ALA A 84 5.59 13.12 9.65
N LEU A 85 6.10 14.16 8.99
CA LEU A 85 6.05 15.53 9.49
C LEU A 85 4.64 16.11 9.48
N ASN A 86 3.89 15.91 8.40
CA ASN A 86 2.65 16.66 8.14
C ASN A 86 1.35 15.90 8.40
N ASN A 87 1.37 14.57 8.37
CA ASN A 87 0.15 13.79 8.47
C ASN A 87 -0.20 13.50 9.93
N GLU A 88 -1.48 13.22 10.16
CA GLU A 88 -1.95 12.74 11.46
C GLU A 88 -1.32 11.37 11.76
N ILE A 89 -0.73 11.27 12.96
CA ILE A 89 -0.21 10.02 13.51
C ILE A 89 -1.20 9.55 14.56
N VAL A 90 -1.84 8.42 14.30
CA VAL A 90 -2.87 7.84 15.16
C VAL A 90 -2.31 6.67 15.98
N PRO A 91 -2.79 6.45 17.21
CA PRO A 91 -2.57 5.21 17.93
C PRO A 91 -3.08 4.02 17.10
N HIS A 92 -2.32 2.93 17.08
CA HIS A 92 -2.67 1.70 16.38
C HIS A 92 -2.41 0.49 17.27
N GLN A 93 -3.13 -0.60 17.05
CA GLN A 93 -2.96 -1.85 17.81
C GLN A 93 -2.62 -2.97 16.84
N ILE A 94 -1.53 -3.68 17.11
CA ILE A 94 -1.16 -4.88 16.35
C ILE A 94 -1.59 -6.09 17.18
N PRO A 95 -2.66 -6.80 16.77
CA PRO A 95 -3.18 -7.94 17.53
C PRO A 95 -2.26 -9.16 17.42
N VAL A 96 -2.38 -10.07 18.39
CA VAL A 96 -1.72 -11.38 18.30
C VAL A 96 -2.18 -12.11 17.05
N GLY A 97 -1.24 -12.70 16.31
CA GLY A 97 -1.46 -13.34 15.02
C GLY A 97 -1.36 -12.39 13.81
N HIS A 98 -1.25 -11.07 14.02
CA HIS A 98 -1.13 -10.12 12.92
C HIS A 98 0.15 -10.35 12.10
N ILE A 99 0.02 -10.25 10.79
CA ILE A 99 1.11 -10.46 9.83
C ILE A 99 1.58 -9.09 9.36
N MET A 100 2.79 -8.72 9.75
CA MET A 100 3.46 -7.52 9.27
C MET A 100 4.23 -7.87 8.00
N PRO A 101 4.06 -7.11 6.88
CA PRO A 101 4.78 -7.37 5.64
C PRO A 101 6.29 -7.37 5.83
N PHE A 102 6.79 -6.47 6.68
CA PHE A 102 8.14 -6.48 7.18
C PHE A 102 8.26 -5.78 8.52
N MET A 103 9.39 -5.98 9.21
CA MET A 103 9.78 -5.30 10.44
C MET A 103 11.26 -4.93 10.38
N SER A 104 11.63 -3.77 10.92
CA SER A 104 13.03 -3.38 11.06
C SER A 104 13.67 -4.00 12.30
N SER A 105 14.92 -4.42 12.18
CA SER A 105 15.74 -4.91 13.28
C SER A 105 17.21 -4.53 13.08
N ARG A 106 18.08 -5.03 13.96
CA ARG A 106 19.53 -4.93 13.84
C ARG A 106 20.19 -6.28 14.03
N GLU A 107 21.23 -6.48 13.25
CA GLU A 107 22.19 -7.56 13.38
C GLU A 107 23.59 -6.93 13.32
N ASP A 108 24.41 -7.18 14.34
CA ASP A 108 25.74 -6.56 14.50
C ASP A 108 25.74 -5.04 14.31
N GLY A 109 24.71 -4.38 14.87
CA GLY A 109 24.54 -2.93 14.78
C GLY A 109 24.06 -2.42 13.41
N LYS A 110 23.93 -3.27 12.39
CA LYS A 110 23.47 -2.91 11.05
C LYS A 110 21.95 -3.06 10.92
N PRO A 111 21.24 -2.10 10.29
CA PRO A 111 19.82 -2.24 9.99
C PRO A 111 19.52 -3.41 9.05
N ILE A 112 18.61 -4.29 9.47
CA ILE A 112 18.13 -5.42 8.66
C ILE A 112 16.61 -5.45 8.59
N THR A 113 16.07 -5.91 7.46
CA THR A 113 14.63 -6.07 7.26
C THR A 113 14.22 -7.53 7.41
N LEU A 114 13.35 -7.80 8.38
CA LEU A 114 12.68 -9.10 8.54
C LEU A 114 11.40 -9.08 7.70
N LYS A 115 11.22 -10.02 6.76
CA LYS A 115 10.04 -10.09 5.89
C LYS A 115 9.01 -11.08 6.41
N THR A 116 7.72 -10.80 6.20
CA THR A 116 6.60 -11.68 6.56
C THR A 116 6.68 -12.11 8.03
N VAL A 117 6.50 -11.14 8.93
CA VAL A 117 6.66 -11.32 10.38
C VAL A 117 5.32 -11.49 11.05
N ILE A 118 5.11 -12.59 11.77
CA ILE A 118 3.92 -12.75 12.61
C ILE A 118 4.17 -12.23 14.01
N TRP A 119 3.25 -11.41 14.54
CA TRP A 119 3.23 -11.07 15.96
C TRP A 119 2.67 -12.26 16.76
N ALA A 120 3.53 -12.90 17.55
CA ALA A 120 3.18 -14.05 18.37
C ALA A 120 3.46 -13.79 19.86
N GLY A 121 3.36 -12.53 20.28
CA GLY A 121 3.39 -12.16 21.68
C GLY A 121 2.16 -12.64 22.45
N LYS A 122 2.17 -12.44 23.77
CA LYS A 122 1.07 -12.86 24.66
C LYS A 122 -0.14 -11.91 24.64
N ALA A 123 0.03 -10.69 24.12
CA ALA A 123 -0.99 -9.67 24.05
C ALA A 123 -0.76 -8.77 22.82
N SER A 124 -1.78 -8.01 22.44
CA SER A 124 -1.65 -6.94 21.43
C SER A 124 -0.62 -5.90 21.86
N ILE A 125 0.02 -5.26 20.88
CA ILE A 125 0.98 -4.18 21.13
C ILE A 125 0.43 -2.84 20.65
N GLN A 126 0.65 -1.81 21.48
CA GLN A 126 0.41 -0.43 21.09
C GLN A 126 1.50 0.02 20.11
N ALA A 127 1.06 0.62 19.02
CA ALA A 127 1.87 1.21 17.97
C ALA A 127 1.34 2.60 17.61
N PHE A 128 2.03 3.27 16.71
CA PHE A 128 1.60 4.52 16.09
C PHE A 128 1.74 4.38 14.58
N ALA A 129 0.80 4.94 13.83
CA ALA A 129 0.79 4.85 12.38
C ALA A 129 0.35 6.16 11.76
N PHE A 130 0.90 6.46 10.59
CA PHE A 130 0.38 7.48 9.68
C PHE A 130 0.19 6.85 8.31
N ARG A 131 -0.73 7.41 7.53
CA ARG A 131 -0.98 6.99 6.15
C ARG A 131 -0.34 7.97 5.20
N PHE A 132 0.18 7.48 4.09
CA PHE A 132 0.73 8.32 3.04
C PHE A 132 0.69 7.58 1.70
N VAL A 133 0.79 8.35 0.63
CA VAL A 133 0.98 7.83 -0.73
C VAL A 133 2.37 8.25 -1.15
N SER A 134 3.18 7.29 -1.60
CA SER A 134 4.44 7.61 -2.24
C SER A 134 4.32 7.44 -3.73
N SER A 135 4.80 8.44 -4.47
CA SER A 135 4.85 8.37 -5.92
C SER A 135 5.97 7.41 -6.34
N THR A 136 5.67 6.39 -7.14
CA THR A 136 6.68 5.62 -7.89
C THR A 136 7.26 6.43 -9.07
N GLY A 137 6.77 7.66 -9.23
CA GLY A 137 7.09 8.63 -10.26
C GLY A 137 5.93 9.62 -10.38
N ALA A 138 6.19 10.85 -10.81
CA ALA A 138 5.11 11.77 -11.16
C ALA A 138 4.65 11.44 -12.59
N SER A 139 3.41 11.01 -12.77
CA SER A 139 2.78 11.08 -14.09
C SER A 139 2.73 12.55 -14.48
N ARG A 140 3.41 12.92 -15.56
CA ARG A 140 3.35 14.30 -16.07
C ARG A 140 1.90 14.62 -16.41
N VAL A 141 1.34 15.58 -15.69
CA VAL A 141 0.07 16.21 -15.99
C VAL A 141 0.35 17.61 -16.52
N SER A 142 -0.26 17.98 -17.63
CA SER A 142 -0.23 19.34 -18.17
C SER A 142 -1.59 20.00 -18.00
N ALA A 143 -1.60 21.30 -17.73
CA ALA A 143 -2.83 22.08 -17.73
C ALA A 143 -3.46 22.03 -19.13
N HIS A 144 -4.76 21.79 -19.19
CA HIS A 144 -5.53 21.71 -20.43
C HIS A 144 -6.72 22.69 -20.41
N GLY A 145 -6.42 23.95 -20.08
CA GLY A 145 -7.41 25.03 -20.01
C GLY A 145 -8.33 24.96 -18.78
N GLY A 146 -8.59 26.09 -18.15
CA GLY A 146 -9.45 26.17 -16.96
C GLY A 146 -8.97 25.27 -15.82
N ARG A 147 -9.85 24.42 -15.30
CA ARG A 147 -9.58 23.44 -14.22
C ARG A 147 -9.30 22.03 -14.74
N ASN A 148 -9.00 21.88 -16.03
CA ASN A 148 -8.77 20.58 -16.66
C ASN A 148 -7.27 20.26 -16.70
N TYR A 149 -6.95 19.00 -16.49
CA TYR A 149 -5.58 18.48 -16.57
C TYR A 149 -5.55 17.29 -17.53
N LYS A 150 -4.48 17.18 -18.31
CA LYS A 150 -4.24 16.05 -19.21
C LYS A 150 -3.00 15.31 -18.75
N SER A 151 -3.13 14.02 -18.46
CA SER A 151 -1.97 13.17 -18.20
C SER A 151 -1.26 12.80 -19.50
N ALA A 152 0.03 12.43 -19.38
CA ALA A 152 0.72 11.74 -20.47
C ALA A 152 -0.06 10.46 -20.88
N PRO A 153 -0.02 10.08 -22.18
CA PRO A 153 -0.61 8.82 -22.64
C PRO A 153 0.01 7.64 -21.91
N PHE A 154 -0.81 6.63 -21.67
CA PHE A 154 -0.36 5.39 -21.05
C PHE A 154 0.29 4.47 -22.08
N PRO A 155 1.24 3.62 -21.65
CA PRO A 155 1.74 2.56 -22.51
C PRO A 155 0.59 1.65 -22.95
N ASN A 156 0.69 1.11 -24.16
CA ASN A 156 -0.30 0.15 -24.66
C ASN A 156 -0.38 -1.05 -23.72
N LEU A 157 -1.60 -1.35 -23.28
CA LEU A 157 -1.89 -2.51 -22.45
C LEU A 157 -2.21 -3.71 -23.34
N PRO A 158 -1.59 -4.88 -23.08
CA PRO A 158 -2.07 -6.16 -23.59
C PRO A 158 -3.57 -6.36 -23.37
N GLY A 159 -4.20 -7.10 -24.28
CA GLY A 159 -5.63 -7.40 -24.18
C GLY A 159 -5.96 -8.09 -22.86
N LYS A 160 -6.97 -7.55 -22.15
CA LYS A 160 -7.48 -8.01 -20.83
C LYS A 160 -6.62 -7.66 -19.63
N GLU A 161 -5.55 -6.88 -19.78
CA GLU A 161 -4.81 -6.36 -18.64
C GLU A 161 -5.57 -5.20 -17.99
N THR A 162 -5.47 -5.07 -16.67
CA THR A 162 -6.09 -3.99 -15.89
C THR A 162 -5.02 -3.00 -15.47
N ALA A 163 -5.29 -1.72 -15.73
CA ALA A 163 -4.46 -0.61 -15.29
C ALA A 163 -5.11 0.07 -14.09
N GLU A 164 -4.38 0.18 -12.98
CA GLU A 164 -4.79 0.97 -11.82
C GLU A 164 -3.92 2.22 -11.72
N TRP A 165 -4.56 3.38 -11.60
CA TRP A 165 -3.88 4.67 -11.60
C TRP A 165 -4.35 5.52 -10.42
N PRO A 166 -3.54 5.65 -9.36
CA PRO A 166 -3.91 6.48 -8.22
C PRO A 166 -3.82 7.96 -8.60
N LEU A 167 -4.97 8.64 -8.65
CA LEU A 167 -5.03 10.08 -8.83
C LEU A 167 -5.10 10.79 -7.47
N THR A 168 -3.95 11.27 -6.99
CA THR A 168 -3.93 12.13 -5.79
C THR A 168 -4.17 13.57 -6.21
N THR A 169 -5.27 14.14 -5.71
CA THR A 169 -5.57 15.57 -5.90
C THR A 169 -5.90 16.19 -4.55
N ARG A 170 -5.43 17.42 -4.35
CA ARG A 170 -5.64 18.20 -3.14
C ARG A 170 -6.48 19.41 -3.51
N ALA A 171 -7.64 19.54 -2.87
CA ALA A 171 -8.39 20.78 -2.95
C ALA A 171 -7.67 21.84 -2.11
N LEU A 172 -7.41 23.00 -2.71
CA LEU A 172 -6.83 24.13 -2.01
C LEU A 172 -7.98 25.08 -1.63
N PRO A 173 -8.08 25.51 -0.36
CA PRO A 173 -9.05 26.52 0.01
C PRO A 173 -8.74 27.81 -0.74
N THR A 174 -9.80 28.53 -1.16
CA THR A 174 -9.64 29.87 -1.71
C THR A 174 -9.03 30.77 -0.63
N PRO A 175 -8.06 31.64 -0.97
CA PRO A 175 -7.52 32.58 0.02
C PRO A 175 -8.64 33.38 0.69
N GLY A 176 -8.79 33.23 2.02
CA GLY A 176 -9.84 33.87 2.82
C GLY A 176 -11.04 32.99 3.17
N GLU A 177 -11.16 31.79 2.60
CA GLU A 177 -12.18 30.80 3.00
C GLU A 177 -11.63 29.84 4.06
N SER A 178 -12.35 29.74 5.18
CA SER A 178 -12.18 28.70 6.21
C SER A 178 -13.42 27.81 6.18
N GLY A 179 -13.25 26.52 5.90
CA GLY A 179 -14.37 25.57 5.85
C GLY A 179 -14.07 24.28 5.06
N ILE A 180 -15.06 23.38 5.04
CA ILE A 180 -15.04 22.13 4.27
C ILE A 180 -14.92 22.49 2.79
N VAL A 181 -13.87 22.00 2.12
CA VAL A 181 -13.70 22.18 0.68
C VAL A 181 -14.34 20.98 -0.02
N ASP A 182 -15.50 21.19 -0.65
CA ASP A 182 -16.12 20.18 -1.53
C ASP A 182 -15.26 20.04 -2.78
N SER A 183 -14.73 18.83 -3.02
CA SER A 183 -13.97 18.52 -4.22
C SER A 183 -14.75 17.54 -5.09
N ARG A 184 -15.28 18.05 -6.20
CA ARG A 184 -15.91 17.23 -7.25
C ARG A 184 -14.94 17.03 -8.39
N ARG A 185 -14.88 15.80 -8.88
CA ARG A 185 -13.95 15.37 -9.91
C ARG A 185 -14.71 14.64 -10.99
N VAL A 186 -14.33 14.94 -12.23
CA VAL A 186 -14.78 14.20 -13.40
C VAL A 186 -13.54 13.72 -14.11
N VAL A 187 -13.41 12.41 -14.27
CA VAL A 187 -12.32 11.79 -15.00
C VAL A 187 -12.84 11.34 -16.35
N TYR A 188 -12.15 11.73 -17.42
CA TYR A 188 -12.42 11.30 -18.78
C TYR A 188 -11.32 10.34 -19.24
N PHE A 189 -11.71 9.13 -19.61
CA PHE A 189 -10.82 8.17 -20.25
C PHE A 189 -11.12 8.11 -21.74
N SER A 190 -10.09 8.26 -22.57
CA SER A 190 -10.20 8.13 -24.02
C SER A 190 -9.05 7.27 -24.55
N SER A 191 -9.36 6.44 -25.54
CA SER A 191 -8.43 5.60 -26.27
C SER A 191 -8.87 5.57 -27.72
N ASP A 192 -7.94 5.35 -28.65
CA ASP A 192 -8.21 5.04 -30.05
C ASP A 192 -9.06 3.77 -30.24
N GLN A 193 -9.16 2.91 -29.23
CA GLN A 193 -10.02 1.73 -29.20
C GLN A 193 -11.40 1.99 -28.59
N ILE A 194 -11.66 3.19 -28.07
CA ILE A 194 -12.92 3.55 -27.41
C ILE A 194 -13.56 4.70 -28.18
N THR A 195 -14.73 4.43 -28.76
CA THR A 195 -15.44 5.40 -29.60
C THR A 195 -16.03 6.56 -28.80
N ASP A 196 -16.46 6.30 -27.56
CA ASP A 196 -17.04 7.31 -26.65
C ASP A 196 -16.24 7.38 -25.34
N PRO A 197 -15.72 8.55 -24.92
CA PRO A 197 -14.96 8.68 -23.68
C PRO A 197 -15.74 8.18 -22.47
N ILE A 198 -15.10 7.35 -21.64
CA ILE A 198 -15.69 6.90 -20.38
C ILE A 198 -15.61 8.06 -19.39
N ARG A 199 -16.76 8.43 -18.81
CA ARG A 199 -16.89 9.50 -17.82
C ARG A 199 -17.16 8.90 -16.46
N GLU A 200 -16.25 9.12 -15.52
CA GLU A 200 -16.44 8.78 -14.12
C GLU A 200 -16.53 10.06 -13.29
N GLU A 201 -17.51 10.12 -12.38
CA GLU A 201 -17.72 11.27 -11.49
C GLU A 201 -17.53 10.82 -10.04
N GLU A 202 -16.58 11.45 -9.35
CA GLU A 202 -16.28 11.17 -7.96
C GLU A 202 -16.43 12.46 -7.15
N SER A 203 -17.13 12.37 -6.02
CA SER A 203 -17.28 13.47 -5.06
C SER A 203 -16.60 13.09 -3.76
N ALA A 204 -15.62 13.90 -3.34
CA ALA A 204 -14.90 13.71 -2.09
C ALA A 204 -15.03 14.96 -1.20
N GLN A 205 -15.59 14.76 -0.01
CA GLN A 205 -15.58 15.76 1.05
C GLN A 205 -14.28 15.63 1.85
N VAL A 206 -13.55 16.75 1.96
CA VAL A 206 -12.39 16.82 2.86
C VAL A 206 -12.89 17.37 4.19
N TYR A 207 -13.01 16.50 5.19
CA TYR A 207 -13.34 16.85 6.57
C TYR A 207 -12.13 17.46 7.30
#